data_AF-A0A7Y2T4V7-F1
#
_entry.id   AF-A0A7Y2T4V7-F1
#
_cell.length_a   1.000
_cell.length_b   1.000
_cell.length_c   1.000
_cell.angle_alpha   90.00
_cell.angle_beta   90.00
_cell.angle_gamma   90.00
#
_symmetry.space_group_name_H-M   'P 1'
#
loop_
_entity.id
_entity.type
_entity.pdbx_description
1 polymer ?
#
loop_
_entity_poly.entity_id
_entity_poly.type
_entity_poly.pdbx_seq_one_letter_code
_entity_poly.pdbx_strand_id
1 'polypeptide(L)'
;MSLHAQLSPEVLARLHAQQRNSTITSIIIAILVVLLVGVILLYLLLPAVNNYTPEIVSYQAGAENEDKITKREITRAVQRKPSAPSSSMAKVIAANTSSTTAIPIPEFDVPDPSTDFGNGDDFGDGWGSGESEGGGGGFSNIPATMRERCSLEDRLARLEANGGNEQCEEAVMKALRWLKKTQNADGSWAGGNKGAMTGFALLAFLGHCETPNSEEFGDAVTRAIVYLVNLGMKNDGRLATAAAKSHHWVYEHGIATYAIAEAYTFCNNLGLSLPNLGKVTKLAGDIIIKGQGESGGWVYSFKPTNSGDNSVGFWQIQALKACKHTKLWEDKDFKTVSRKALEWLDRVQGANGSIGYRNSPGEFHGLTGGGLLAFQMWGQGRSKNVRKGIKLISKKATFDWDTTANLYYHYYHAQAMINYGGKEWKAYNEMFRDVLLKNQNEDGTWQNKASKHSKGGVMQTCLATFMLEVYYRFLPATGSKTK
;
A
#
# COMPACT_ATOMS: atom_id res chain seq x y z
N MET A 1 -77.09 22.09 -12.03
CA MET A 1 -76.50 22.66 -10.81
C MET A 1 -75.00 22.79 -11.03
N SER A 2 -74.54 23.97 -11.46
CA SER A 2 -73.12 24.31 -11.61
C SER A 2 -72.62 24.83 -10.27
N LEU A 3 -71.80 24.05 -9.56
CA LEU A 3 -71.12 24.49 -8.34
C LEU A 3 -69.90 25.32 -8.75
N HIS A 4 -70.11 26.63 -8.93
CA HIS A 4 -69.01 27.59 -8.97
C HIS A 4 -68.39 27.68 -7.57
N ALA A 5 -67.33 26.92 -7.33
CA ALA A 5 -66.49 27.09 -6.16
C ALA A 5 -65.79 28.46 -6.26
N GLN A 6 -66.22 29.42 -5.45
CA GLN A 6 -65.53 30.70 -5.30
C GLN A 6 -64.19 30.44 -4.58
N LEU A 7 -63.10 30.41 -5.34
CA LEU A 7 -61.74 30.29 -4.80
C LEU A 7 -61.43 31.54 -4.00
N SER A 8 -60.97 31.37 -2.74
CA SER A 8 -60.58 32.50 -1.90
C SER A 8 -59.38 33.24 -2.52
N PRO A 9 -59.22 34.56 -2.28
CA PRO A 9 -58.13 35.36 -2.87
C PRO A 9 -56.74 34.79 -2.60
N GLU A 10 -56.56 34.15 -1.43
CA GLU A 10 -55.30 33.50 -1.05
C GLU A 10 -55.00 32.26 -1.89
N VAL A 11 -56.01 31.46 -2.25
CA VAL A 11 -55.83 30.26 -3.08
C VAL A 11 -55.52 30.64 -4.53
N LEU A 12 -56.14 31.70 -5.06
CA LEU A 12 -55.81 32.24 -6.39
C LEU A 12 -54.37 32.77 -6.44
N ALA A 13 -53.92 33.49 -5.40
CA ALA A 13 -52.55 33.97 -5.32
C ALA A 13 -51.51 32.83 -5.30
N ARG A 14 -51.79 31.75 -4.56
CA ARG A 14 -50.92 30.56 -4.53
C ARG A 14 -50.92 29.81 -5.87
N LEU A 15 -52.06 29.70 -6.54
CA LEU A 15 -52.16 29.09 -7.86
C LEU A 15 -51.34 29.86 -8.90
N HIS A 16 -51.43 31.19 -8.91
CA HIS A 16 -50.66 32.04 -9.83
C HIS A 16 -49.15 31.97 -9.54
N ALA A 17 -48.75 31.92 -8.26
CA ALA A 17 -47.35 31.73 -7.89
C ALA A 17 -46.82 30.37 -8.36
N GLN A 18 -47.62 29.30 -8.24
CA GLN A 18 -47.25 27.96 -8.68
C GLN A 18 -47.15 27.87 -10.22
N GLN A 19 -48.06 28.51 -10.96
CA GLN A 19 -48.01 28.60 -12.42
C GLN A 19 -46.78 29.38 -12.89
N ARG A 20 -46.44 30.49 -12.23
CA ARG A 20 -45.23 31.27 -12.54
C ARG A 20 -43.96 30.46 -12.28
N ASN A 21 -43.88 29.75 -11.15
CA ASN A 21 -42.71 28.93 -10.86
C ASN A 21 -42.59 27.79 -11.87
N SER A 22 -43.68 27.08 -12.19
CA SER A 22 -43.70 26.00 -13.18
C SER A 22 -43.23 26.45 -14.57
N THR A 23 -43.72 27.61 -15.04
CA THR A 23 -43.31 28.17 -16.34
C THR A 23 -41.83 28.54 -16.37
N ILE A 24 -41.30 29.12 -15.28
CA ILE A 24 -39.87 29.43 -15.17
C ILE A 24 -39.03 28.13 -15.18
N THR A 25 -39.42 27.09 -14.42
CA THR A 25 -38.67 25.82 -14.44
C THR A 25 -38.70 25.16 -15.81
N SER A 26 -39.84 25.18 -16.51
CA SER A 26 -39.95 24.62 -17.86
C SER A 26 -39.06 25.36 -18.87
N ILE A 27 -38.95 26.69 -18.77
CA ILE A 27 -38.06 27.48 -19.63
C ILE A 27 -36.58 27.16 -19.35
N ILE A 28 -36.20 27.06 -18.08
CA ILE A 28 -34.82 26.71 -17.69
C ILE A 28 -34.44 25.32 -18.22
N ILE A 29 -35.33 24.34 -18.06
CA ILE A 29 -35.12 22.97 -18.56
C ILE A 29 -34.98 22.98 -20.09
N ALA A 30 -35.82 23.72 -20.81
CA ALA A 30 -35.73 23.82 -22.26
C ALA A 30 -34.39 24.43 -22.72
N ILE A 31 -33.91 25.49 -22.04
CA ILE A 31 -32.61 26.10 -22.34
C ILE A 31 -31.48 25.09 -22.11
N LEU A 32 -31.50 24.37 -20.99
CA LEU A 32 -30.47 23.36 -20.66
C LEU A 32 -30.43 22.22 -21.69
N VAL A 33 -31.59 21.77 -22.18
CA VAL A 33 -31.67 20.72 -23.21
C VAL A 33 -31.08 21.22 -24.54
N VAL A 34 -31.38 22.45 -24.95
CA VAL A 34 -30.81 23.03 -26.18
C VAL A 34 -29.30 23.19 -26.06
N LEU A 35 -28.81 23.63 -24.89
CA LEU A 35 -27.38 23.78 -24.63
C LEU A 35 -26.65 22.43 -24.67
N LEU A 36 -27.23 21.39 -24.07
CA LEU A 36 -26.71 20.03 -24.11
C LEU A 36 -26.62 19.49 -25.54
N VAL A 37 -27.67 19.68 -26.35
CA VAL A 37 -27.66 19.27 -27.77
C VAL A 37 -26.60 20.04 -28.55
N GLY A 38 -26.42 21.34 -28.27
CA GLY A 38 -25.37 22.15 -28.86
C GLY A 38 -23.96 21.62 -28.56
N VAL A 39 -23.69 21.21 -27.31
CA VAL A 39 -22.41 20.62 -26.91
C VAL A 39 -22.16 19.28 -27.59
N ILE A 40 -23.20 18.43 -27.71
CA ILE A 40 -23.09 17.14 -28.40
C ILE A 40 -22.78 17.35 -29.88
N LEU A 41 -23.47 18.29 -30.54
CA LEU A 41 -23.20 18.62 -31.94
C LEU A 41 -21.80 19.20 -32.14
N LEU A 42 -21.32 20.04 -31.21
CA LEU A 42 -19.95 20.57 -31.24
C LEU A 42 -18.92 19.43 -31.13
N TYR A 43 -19.14 18.46 -30.24
CA TYR A 43 -18.27 17.29 -30.10
C TYR A 43 -18.23 16.45 -31.37
N LEU A 44 -19.36 16.27 -32.06
CA LEU A 44 -19.43 15.52 -33.32
C LEU A 44 -18.83 16.27 -34.51
N LEU A 45 -18.81 17.61 -34.49
CA LEU A 45 -18.28 18.48 -35.54
C LEU A 45 -16.77 18.75 -35.41
N LEU A 46 -16.15 18.38 -34.28
CA LEU A 46 -14.69 18.48 -34.14
C LEU A 46 -14.03 17.46 -35.10
N PRO A 47 -13.18 17.92 -36.04
CA PRO A 47 -12.49 17.00 -36.94
C PRO A 47 -11.59 16.08 -36.13
N ALA A 48 -11.67 14.78 -36.42
CA ALA A 48 -10.82 13.77 -35.80
C ALA A 48 -9.35 14.17 -35.99
N VAL A 49 -8.66 14.45 -34.88
CA VAL A 49 -7.21 14.59 -34.87
C VAL A 49 -6.64 13.21 -35.12
N ASN A 50 -6.39 12.89 -36.40
CA ASN A 50 -5.68 11.69 -36.79
C ASN A 50 -4.25 11.80 -36.27
N ASN A 51 -3.98 11.12 -35.16
CA ASN A 51 -2.62 10.93 -34.67
C ASN A 51 -1.88 10.02 -35.66
N TYR A 52 -1.10 10.63 -36.56
CA TYR A 52 -0.12 9.93 -37.38
C TYR A 52 0.98 9.41 -36.47
N THR A 53 0.97 8.12 -36.16
CA THR A 53 2.16 7.43 -35.66
C THR A 53 3.07 7.14 -36.84
N PRO A 54 4.31 7.65 -36.91
CA PRO A 54 5.23 7.27 -37.96
C PRO A 54 5.59 5.79 -37.82
N GLU A 55 5.44 5.05 -38.90
CA GLU A 55 5.85 3.66 -39.03
C GLU A 55 7.39 3.59 -38.89
N ILE A 56 7.89 2.88 -37.88
CA ILE A 56 9.33 2.68 -37.67
C ILE A 56 9.82 1.72 -38.75
N VAL A 57 10.32 2.27 -39.86
CA VAL A 57 11.06 1.49 -40.88
C VAL A 57 12.45 1.20 -40.32
N SER A 58 12.65 -0.02 -39.80
CA SER A 58 13.99 -0.50 -39.47
C SER A 58 14.74 -0.87 -40.74
N TYR A 59 15.84 -0.17 -41.03
CA TYR A 59 16.78 -0.56 -42.07
C TYR A 59 17.65 -1.70 -41.53
N GLN A 60 17.51 -2.91 -42.09
CA GLN A 60 18.53 -3.94 -41.94
C GLN A 60 19.74 -3.55 -42.79
N ALA A 61 20.86 -3.26 -42.15
CA ALA A 61 22.14 -3.13 -42.83
C ALA A 61 22.45 -4.45 -43.54
N GLY A 62 22.67 -4.38 -44.85
CA GLY A 62 22.94 -5.52 -45.71
C GLY A 62 24.19 -6.28 -45.29
N ALA A 63 24.13 -7.60 -45.40
CA ALA A 63 25.26 -8.49 -45.25
C ALA A 63 26.32 -8.19 -46.33
N GLU A 64 27.56 -7.90 -45.91
CA GLU A 64 28.72 -7.99 -46.78
C GLU A 64 29.27 -9.42 -46.79
N ASN A 65 29.64 -9.85 -48.00
CA ASN A 65 29.94 -11.23 -48.38
C ASN A 65 31.19 -11.81 -47.70
N GLU A 66 31.13 -13.12 -47.49
CA GLU A 66 32.22 -13.98 -47.04
C GLU A 66 33.39 -14.04 -48.03
N ASP A 67 34.60 -13.73 -47.56
CA ASP A 67 35.84 -14.20 -48.19
C ASP A 67 36.33 -15.49 -47.52
N LYS A 68 36.47 -16.53 -48.35
CA LYS A 68 36.86 -17.89 -47.97
C LYS A 68 38.30 -17.94 -47.46
N ILE A 69 38.51 -18.51 -46.27
CA ILE A 69 39.82 -18.99 -45.82
C ILE A 69 39.82 -20.51 -45.70
N THR A 70 40.81 -21.09 -46.38
CA THR A 70 41.07 -22.50 -46.67
C THR A 70 41.32 -23.34 -45.41
N LYS A 71 40.59 -24.44 -45.28
CA LYS A 71 40.71 -25.43 -44.20
C LYS A 71 42.00 -26.24 -44.37
N ARG A 72 42.82 -26.35 -43.31
CA ARG A 72 43.92 -27.33 -43.24
C ARG A 72 43.50 -28.46 -42.29
N GLU A 73 43.32 -29.65 -42.85
CA GLU A 73 43.03 -30.88 -42.11
C GLU A 73 44.32 -31.49 -41.55
N ILE A 74 44.34 -31.81 -40.25
CA ILE A 74 45.27 -32.78 -39.66
C ILE A 74 44.46 -33.68 -38.73
N THR A 75 44.25 -34.92 -39.15
CA THR A 75 43.76 -36.04 -38.35
C THR A 75 44.85 -36.57 -37.40
N ARG A 76 44.49 -36.88 -36.14
CA ARG A 76 44.94 -38.15 -35.52
C ARG A 76 44.19 -38.53 -34.24
N ALA A 77 44.10 -39.84 -34.07
CA ALA A 77 43.34 -40.63 -33.12
C ALA A 77 43.84 -40.60 -31.65
N VAL A 78 42.86 -40.73 -30.73
CA VAL A 78 42.81 -41.55 -29.50
C VAL A 78 43.84 -41.31 -28.36
N GLN A 79 43.34 -40.91 -27.18
CA GLN A 79 43.29 -41.73 -25.93
C GLN A 79 42.59 -40.95 -24.79
N ARG A 80 41.64 -41.59 -24.10
CA ARG A 80 41.08 -41.11 -22.81
C ARG A 80 41.85 -41.72 -21.65
N LYS A 81 42.15 -40.93 -20.62
CA LYS A 81 42.36 -41.35 -19.21
C LYS A 81 42.39 -40.13 -18.26
N PRO A 82 42.30 -40.31 -16.92
CA PRO A 82 41.13 -39.90 -16.13
C PRO A 82 41.37 -38.70 -15.18
N SER A 83 40.30 -38.30 -14.49
CA SER A 83 40.21 -37.17 -13.55
C SER A 83 41.19 -37.25 -12.37
N ALA A 84 41.71 -36.09 -11.96
CA ALA A 84 42.58 -35.93 -10.79
C ALA A 84 41.80 -35.44 -9.53
N PRO A 85 42.28 -35.76 -8.31
CA PRO A 85 41.48 -35.78 -7.08
C PRO A 85 41.54 -34.47 -6.26
N SER A 86 40.61 -34.38 -5.31
CA SER A 86 40.56 -33.39 -4.21
C SER A 86 41.81 -33.46 -3.32
N SER A 87 42.33 -32.29 -2.92
CA SER A 87 43.37 -32.18 -1.88
C SER A 87 42.99 -31.15 -0.82
N SER A 88 42.92 -31.65 0.41
CA SER A 88 42.67 -31.00 1.69
C SER A 88 43.78 -30.06 2.18
N MET A 89 43.37 -29.06 2.96
CA MET A 89 44.00 -28.48 4.18
C MET A 89 45.53 -28.28 4.22
N ALA A 90 45.95 -27.01 4.34
CA ALA A 90 47.16 -26.61 5.05
C ALA A 90 46.92 -25.31 5.83
N LYS A 91 47.54 -25.23 7.02
CA LYS A 91 47.32 -24.26 8.09
C LYS A 91 48.57 -23.36 8.23
N VAL A 92 48.35 -22.09 8.57
CA VAL A 92 49.25 -21.10 9.24
C VAL A 92 50.41 -20.48 8.43
N ILE A 93 50.46 -19.14 8.36
CA ILE A 93 51.45 -18.25 9.03
C ILE A 93 50.94 -16.80 8.96
N ALA A 94 51.06 -16.10 10.08
CA ALA A 94 50.72 -14.70 10.30
C ALA A 94 51.80 -13.75 9.75
N ALA A 95 51.38 -12.55 9.32
CA ALA A 95 52.24 -11.38 9.29
C ALA A 95 51.43 -10.14 9.69
N ASN A 96 51.83 -9.55 10.82
CA ASN A 96 51.44 -8.23 11.31
C ASN A 96 52.13 -7.16 10.46
N THR A 97 51.38 -6.18 9.96
CA THR A 97 51.93 -4.86 9.62
C THR A 97 50.93 -3.79 10.00
N SER A 98 51.29 -3.01 11.00
CA SER A 98 50.66 -1.77 11.44
C SER A 98 50.96 -0.64 10.45
N SER A 99 50.01 0.27 10.25
CA SER A 99 50.34 1.65 9.89
C SER A 99 49.43 2.64 10.60
N THR A 100 50.07 3.64 11.17
CA THR A 100 49.60 4.76 11.97
C THR A 100 49.20 5.93 11.07
N THR A 101 47.98 6.44 11.19
CA THR A 101 47.70 7.84 10.84
C THR A 101 46.62 8.38 11.75
N ALA A 102 47.04 9.26 12.67
CA ALA A 102 46.18 10.06 13.52
C ALA A 102 45.62 11.24 12.70
N ILE A 103 44.32 11.51 12.82
CA ILE A 103 43.70 12.74 12.32
C ILE A 103 43.15 13.50 13.53
N PRO A 104 43.45 14.81 13.69
CA PRO A 104 43.13 15.57 14.90
C PRO A 104 41.64 15.90 15.05
N ILE A 105 41.23 16.05 16.31
CA ILE A 105 39.91 16.50 16.77
C ILE A 105 39.96 18.03 16.92
N PRO A 106 39.07 18.80 16.25
CA PRO A 106 38.81 20.18 16.64
C PRO A 106 37.66 20.26 17.65
N GLU A 107 37.90 21.04 18.71
CA GLU A 107 36.99 21.37 19.80
C GLU A 107 35.81 22.25 19.36
N PHE A 108 34.73 22.16 20.13
CA PHE A 108 33.43 22.82 19.91
C PHE A 108 33.44 24.29 20.29
N ASP A 109 32.58 25.08 19.65
CA ASP A 109 32.03 26.30 20.25
C ASP A 109 30.50 26.29 20.10
N VAL A 110 29.80 26.51 21.22
CA VAL A 110 28.35 26.42 21.38
C VAL A 110 27.85 27.76 21.90
N PRO A 111 26.84 28.37 21.24
CA PRO A 111 25.90 29.23 21.95
C PRO A 111 24.61 28.47 22.30
N ASP A 112 24.25 28.54 23.58
CA ASP A 112 23.07 27.96 24.24
C ASP A 112 21.73 28.55 23.72
N PRO A 113 20.58 27.92 24.04
CA PRO A 113 19.33 28.00 23.29
C PRO A 113 18.50 29.22 23.65
N SER A 114 17.87 29.84 22.64
CA SER A 114 16.64 30.61 22.87
C SER A 114 15.45 29.66 22.85
N THR A 115 14.89 29.47 24.02
CA THR A 115 13.52 29.03 24.29
C THR A 115 12.52 29.84 23.46
N ASP A 116 11.82 29.19 22.54
CA ASP A 116 10.38 29.37 22.27
C ASP A 116 10.02 28.61 20.99
N PHE A 117 9.37 27.45 21.13
CA PHE A 117 8.63 26.87 20.01
C PHE A 117 7.45 26.09 20.59
N GLY A 118 6.41 26.86 20.90
CA GLY A 118 5.00 26.55 20.66
C GLY A 118 4.57 25.10 20.82
N ASN A 119 3.80 24.87 21.89
CA ASN A 119 2.77 23.82 21.90
C ASN A 119 1.88 24.02 20.68
N GLY A 120 1.91 23.06 19.75
CA GLY A 120 1.08 23.05 18.55
C GLY A 120 0.57 21.65 18.30
N ASP A 121 -0.64 21.39 18.82
CA ASP A 121 -1.50 20.32 18.39
C ASP A 121 -1.84 20.53 16.90
N ASP A 122 -1.07 19.93 16.00
CA ASP A 122 -1.47 19.87 14.59
C ASP A 122 -0.99 18.57 13.93
N PHE A 123 -1.84 17.55 14.11
CA PHE A 123 -1.81 16.32 13.33
C PHE A 123 -3.09 16.27 12.50
N GLY A 124 -3.24 17.23 11.59
CA GLY A 124 -4.06 17.07 10.39
C GLY A 124 -5.56 17.32 10.56
N ASP A 125 -5.94 18.49 11.06
CA ASP A 125 -7.15 19.13 10.53
C ASP A 125 -6.78 19.73 9.17
N GLY A 126 -7.08 18.97 8.12
CA GLY A 126 -6.83 19.38 6.74
C GLY A 126 -7.54 20.69 6.41
N TRP A 127 -6.77 21.77 6.33
CA TRP A 127 -7.17 23.01 5.67
C TRP A 127 -6.08 23.44 4.69
N GLY A 128 -6.45 23.31 3.43
CA GLY A 128 -5.71 23.84 2.28
C GLY A 128 -6.70 23.94 1.13
N SER A 129 -7.44 25.06 1.09
CA SER A 129 -8.08 25.58 -0.11
C SER A 129 -6.97 25.97 -1.09
N GLY A 130 -6.48 24.98 -1.83
CA GLY A 130 -5.57 25.17 -2.95
C GLY A 130 -6.17 24.40 -4.12
N GLU A 131 -6.76 25.13 -5.05
CA GLU A 131 -7.13 24.63 -6.36
C GLU A 131 -5.85 24.17 -7.06
N SER A 132 -5.53 22.88 -6.93
CA SER A 132 -4.66 22.20 -7.88
C SER A 132 -5.57 21.61 -8.96
N GLU A 133 -5.91 22.48 -9.91
CA GLU A 133 -6.47 22.10 -11.19
C GLU A 133 -5.37 21.33 -11.95
N GLY A 134 -5.38 20.01 -11.83
CA GLY A 134 -4.41 19.14 -12.51
C GLY A 134 -4.72 17.67 -12.23
N GLY A 135 -5.36 17.01 -13.18
CA GLY A 135 -5.76 15.60 -13.08
C GLY A 135 -7.24 15.39 -13.39
N GLY A 136 -7.65 15.65 -14.64
CA GLY A 136 -8.99 15.33 -15.14
C GLY A 136 -9.26 13.83 -15.08
N GLY A 137 -9.88 13.38 -14.01
CA GLY A 137 -10.36 12.00 -13.82
C GLY A 137 -11.23 11.97 -12.57
N GLY A 138 -12.30 11.16 -12.56
CA GLY A 138 -13.37 11.14 -11.55
C GLY A 138 -12.99 10.75 -10.10
N PHE A 139 -11.80 11.12 -9.63
CA PHE A 139 -11.20 10.80 -8.34
C PHE A 139 -11.31 11.94 -7.31
N SER A 140 -11.98 13.05 -7.62
CA SER A 140 -12.16 14.21 -6.73
C SER A 140 -12.81 13.85 -5.39
N ASN A 141 -13.62 12.80 -5.36
CA ASN A 141 -14.30 12.33 -4.16
C ASN A 141 -13.46 11.38 -3.29
N ILE A 142 -12.30 10.88 -3.75
CA ILE A 142 -11.42 10.01 -2.95
C ILE A 142 -10.72 10.84 -1.86
N PRO A 143 -10.53 10.31 -0.63
CA PRO A 143 -9.78 11.02 0.42
C PRO A 143 -8.40 11.44 -0.08
N ALA A 144 -7.96 12.65 0.25
CA ALA A 144 -6.69 13.21 -0.23
C ALA A 144 -5.50 12.25 -0.02
N THR A 145 -5.46 11.57 1.12
CA THR A 145 -4.46 10.55 1.48
C THR A 145 -4.37 9.35 0.52
N MET A 146 -5.38 9.15 -0.34
CA MET A 146 -5.47 8.04 -1.27
C MET A 146 -5.57 8.49 -2.74
N ARG A 147 -5.73 9.79 -3.01
CA ARG A 147 -6.01 10.31 -4.36
C ARG A 147 -4.75 10.39 -5.22
N GLU A 148 -3.64 10.79 -4.61
CA GLU A 148 -2.37 11.06 -5.32
C GLU A 148 -1.62 9.78 -5.75
N ARG A 149 -2.21 8.60 -5.52
CA ARG A 149 -1.77 7.33 -6.11
C ARG A 149 -2.55 6.94 -7.36
N CYS A 150 -3.56 7.71 -7.76
CA CYS A 150 -4.49 7.34 -8.82
C CYS A 150 -4.10 7.83 -10.20
N SER A 151 -3.34 8.93 -10.30
CA SER A 151 -2.74 9.36 -11.57
C SER A 151 -1.32 8.81 -11.70
N LEU A 152 -0.92 8.48 -12.93
CA LEU A 152 0.45 8.05 -13.21
C LEU A 152 1.45 9.18 -12.92
N GLU A 153 1.10 10.42 -13.28
CA GLU A 153 1.94 11.59 -13.05
C GLU A 153 2.22 11.81 -11.55
N ASP A 154 1.19 11.80 -10.70
CA ASP A 154 1.37 11.97 -9.25
C ASP A 154 2.18 10.82 -8.65
N ARG A 155 1.95 9.58 -9.11
CA ARG A 155 2.74 8.43 -8.66
C ARG A 155 4.21 8.61 -9.00
N LEU A 156 4.54 8.90 -10.26
CA LEU A 156 5.92 9.07 -10.71
C LEU A 156 6.59 10.25 -10.00
N ALA A 157 5.90 11.39 -9.85
CA ALA A 157 6.42 12.55 -9.15
C ALA A 157 6.75 12.24 -7.68
N ARG A 158 5.86 11.54 -6.97
CA ARG A 158 6.07 11.12 -5.56
C ARG A 158 7.18 10.10 -5.43
N LEU A 159 7.24 9.20 -6.40
CA LEU A 159 8.23 8.16 -6.48
C LEU A 159 9.62 8.77 -6.65
N GLU A 160 9.80 9.68 -7.61
CA GLU A 160 11.05 10.42 -7.80
C GLU A 160 11.42 11.26 -6.56
N ALA A 161 10.47 12.01 -6.00
CA ALA A 161 10.69 12.87 -4.82
C ALA A 161 11.17 12.09 -3.59
N ASN A 162 10.82 10.81 -3.48
CA ASN A 162 11.20 9.95 -2.36
C ASN A 162 12.33 8.97 -2.71
N GLY A 163 13.02 9.18 -3.85
CA GLY A 163 14.18 8.39 -4.25
C GLY A 163 13.83 7.03 -4.85
N GLY A 164 12.64 6.84 -5.38
CA GLY A 164 12.32 5.76 -6.32
C GLY A 164 12.79 6.10 -7.73
N ASN A 165 12.58 5.19 -8.68
CA ASN A 165 12.71 5.43 -10.12
C ASN A 165 11.61 4.72 -10.92
N GLU A 166 11.51 4.96 -12.23
CA GLU A 166 10.50 4.34 -13.10
C GLU A 166 10.49 2.80 -13.04
N GLN A 167 11.63 2.17 -12.78
CA GLN A 167 11.71 0.70 -12.62
C GLN A 167 10.88 0.20 -11.43
N CYS A 168 10.68 1.02 -10.40
CA CYS A 168 9.76 0.71 -9.31
C CYS A 168 8.30 0.59 -9.80
N GLU A 169 7.84 1.54 -10.62
CA GLU A 169 6.49 1.52 -11.20
C GLU A 169 6.33 0.32 -12.15
N GLU A 170 7.31 0.09 -13.02
CA GLU A 170 7.32 -1.07 -13.93
C GLU A 170 7.25 -2.40 -13.16
N ALA A 171 8.02 -2.51 -12.07
CA ALA A 171 8.02 -3.69 -11.23
C ALA A 171 6.67 -3.91 -10.54
N VAL A 172 6.02 -2.85 -10.04
CA VAL A 172 4.65 -2.93 -9.51
C VAL A 172 3.70 -3.43 -10.59
N MET A 173 3.71 -2.84 -11.78
CA MET A 173 2.81 -3.23 -12.88
C MET A 173 3.00 -4.70 -13.31
N LYS A 174 4.23 -5.19 -13.38
CA LYS A 174 4.51 -6.62 -13.66
C LYS A 174 3.89 -7.53 -12.60
N ALA A 175 4.02 -7.16 -11.32
CA ALA A 175 3.44 -7.92 -10.21
C ALA A 175 1.90 -7.93 -10.25
N LEU A 176 1.26 -6.80 -10.55
CA LEU A 176 -0.19 -6.70 -10.68
C LEU A 176 -0.72 -7.54 -11.85
N ARG A 177 -0.02 -7.54 -12.99
CA ARG A 177 -0.33 -8.40 -14.14
C ARG A 177 -0.21 -9.88 -13.81
N TRP A 178 0.82 -10.26 -13.06
CA TRP A 178 0.96 -11.62 -12.56
C TRP A 178 -0.17 -12.01 -11.61
N LEU A 179 -0.56 -11.13 -10.68
CA LEU A 179 -1.69 -11.36 -9.77
C LEU A 179 -2.99 -11.54 -10.56
N LYS A 180 -3.26 -10.70 -11.56
CA LYS A 180 -4.41 -10.84 -12.47
C LYS A 180 -4.41 -12.18 -13.19
N LYS A 181 -3.27 -12.60 -13.74
CA LYS A 181 -3.10 -13.87 -14.48
C LYS A 181 -3.29 -15.11 -13.60
N THR A 182 -2.95 -15.02 -12.32
CA THR A 182 -2.93 -16.16 -11.39
C THR A 182 -4.14 -16.22 -10.45
N GLN A 183 -5.10 -15.30 -10.62
CA GLN A 183 -6.34 -15.31 -9.84
C GLN A 183 -7.14 -16.59 -10.13
N ASN A 184 -7.63 -17.24 -9.08
CA ASN A 184 -8.52 -18.39 -9.21
C ASN A 184 -9.86 -17.97 -9.82
N ALA A 185 -10.58 -18.92 -10.43
CA ALA A 185 -11.91 -18.66 -11.02
C ALA A 185 -12.95 -18.12 -10.02
N ASP A 186 -12.80 -18.42 -8.73
CA ASP A 186 -13.67 -17.91 -7.65
C ASP A 186 -13.30 -16.48 -7.19
N GLY A 187 -12.25 -15.87 -7.77
CA GLY A 187 -11.74 -14.55 -7.40
C GLY A 187 -10.67 -14.55 -6.30
N SER A 188 -10.35 -15.71 -5.72
CA SER A 188 -9.33 -15.83 -4.66
C SER A 188 -7.91 -16.05 -5.21
N TRP A 189 -6.93 -16.05 -4.31
CA TRP A 189 -5.55 -16.47 -4.61
C TRP A 189 -5.09 -17.62 -3.74
N ALA A 190 -4.14 -18.40 -4.28
CA ALA A 190 -3.53 -19.59 -3.68
C ALA A 190 -4.52 -20.72 -3.35
N GLY A 191 -3.97 -21.86 -2.89
CA GLY A 191 -4.76 -23.05 -2.51
C GLY A 191 -5.22 -23.08 -1.05
N GLY A 192 -4.63 -22.26 -0.17
CA GLY A 192 -4.92 -22.24 1.27
C GLY A 192 -4.77 -20.85 1.87
N ASN A 193 -5.36 -20.62 3.04
CA ASN A 193 -5.46 -19.29 3.69
C ASN A 193 -6.01 -18.22 2.72
N LYS A 194 -7.00 -18.59 1.91
CA LYS A 194 -7.48 -17.78 0.78
C LYS A 194 -8.00 -16.40 1.21
N GLY A 195 -8.49 -16.24 2.44
CA GLY A 195 -8.88 -14.93 2.98
C GLY A 195 -7.70 -13.97 3.04
N ALA A 196 -6.58 -14.40 3.65
CA ALA A 196 -5.35 -13.62 3.70
C ALA A 196 -4.79 -13.34 2.30
N MET A 197 -4.69 -14.37 1.46
CA MET A 197 -4.04 -14.25 0.15
C MET A 197 -4.82 -13.31 -0.78
N THR A 198 -6.15 -13.39 -0.74
CA THR A 198 -7.01 -12.45 -1.48
C THR A 198 -6.91 -11.05 -0.91
N GLY A 199 -6.80 -10.90 0.42
CA GLY A 199 -6.55 -9.60 1.04
C GLY A 199 -5.22 -8.98 0.61
N PHE A 200 -4.14 -9.76 0.56
CA PHE A 200 -2.84 -9.29 0.04
C PHE A 200 -2.92 -8.83 -1.42
N ALA A 201 -3.50 -9.65 -2.29
CA ALA A 201 -3.63 -9.31 -3.71
C ALA A 201 -4.49 -8.05 -3.91
N LEU A 202 -5.63 -7.97 -3.22
CA LEU A 202 -6.52 -6.80 -3.29
C LEU A 202 -5.82 -5.54 -2.77
N LEU A 203 -5.08 -5.62 -1.68
CA LEU A 203 -4.30 -4.48 -1.17
C LEU A 203 -3.22 -4.01 -2.16
N ALA A 204 -2.66 -4.89 -3.00
CA ALA A 204 -1.67 -4.50 -4.00
C ALA A 204 -2.34 -3.69 -5.12
N PHE A 205 -3.44 -4.20 -5.66
CA PHE A 205 -4.26 -3.46 -6.63
C PHE A 205 -4.67 -2.08 -6.09
N LEU A 206 -5.29 -2.04 -4.91
CA LEU A 206 -5.72 -0.79 -4.29
C LEU A 206 -4.54 0.13 -3.93
N GLY A 207 -3.37 -0.43 -3.65
CA GLY A 207 -2.12 0.28 -3.41
C GLY A 207 -1.72 1.16 -4.58
N HIS A 208 -1.81 0.63 -5.80
CA HIS A 208 -1.63 1.31 -7.08
C HIS A 208 -2.89 2.08 -7.57
N CYS A 209 -3.94 2.16 -6.74
CA CYS A 209 -5.25 2.72 -7.09
C CYS A 209 -5.98 1.99 -8.24
N GLU A 210 -5.74 0.69 -8.40
CA GLU A 210 -6.56 -0.17 -9.23
C GLU A 210 -7.87 -0.50 -8.51
N THR A 211 -8.98 -0.01 -9.06
CA THR A 211 -10.35 -0.16 -8.56
C THR A 211 -11.20 -0.98 -9.54
N PRO A 212 -12.47 -1.33 -9.21
CA PRO A 212 -13.38 -1.99 -10.14
C PRO A 212 -13.57 -1.28 -11.49
N ASN A 213 -13.32 0.03 -11.56
CA ASN A 213 -13.43 0.83 -12.79
C ASN A 213 -12.18 0.79 -13.68
N SER A 214 -11.11 0.15 -13.23
CA SER A 214 -9.84 0.17 -13.96
C SER A 214 -9.94 -0.69 -15.22
N GLU A 215 -9.45 -0.16 -16.34
CA GLU A 215 -9.53 -0.83 -17.64
C GLU A 215 -8.81 -2.19 -17.63
N GLU A 216 -7.58 -2.24 -17.11
CA GLU A 216 -6.80 -3.48 -17.11
C GLU A 216 -7.19 -4.40 -15.95
N PHE A 217 -7.39 -3.87 -14.74
CA PHE A 217 -7.47 -4.68 -13.52
C PHE A 217 -8.85 -4.75 -12.87
N GLY A 218 -9.84 -3.99 -13.37
CA GLY A 218 -11.13 -3.80 -12.70
C GLY A 218 -11.92 -5.09 -12.46
N ASP A 219 -11.91 -6.01 -13.42
CA ASP A 219 -12.55 -7.33 -13.28
C ASP A 219 -11.86 -8.21 -12.22
N ALA A 220 -10.52 -8.21 -12.17
CA ALA A 220 -9.77 -8.93 -11.15
C ALA A 220 -10.03 -8.37 -9.74
N VAL A 221 -10.04 -7.04 -9.60
CA VAL A 221 -10.37 -6.33 -8.36
C VAL A 221 -11.80 -6.63 -7.92
N THR A 222 -12.77 -6.57 -8.83
CA THR A 222 -14.18 -6.86 -8.55
C THR A 222 -14.36 -8.26 -8.02
N ARG A 223 -13.77 -9.27 -8.68
CA ARG A 223 -13.84 -10.66 -8.21
C ARG A 223 -13.19 -10.87 -6.85
N ALA A 224 -12.07 -10.20 -6.58
CA ALA A 224 -11.40 -10.27 -5.27
C ALA A 224 -12.31 -9.74 -4.15
N ILE A 225 -12.95 -8.59 -4.38
CA ILE A 225 -13.91 -8.00 -3.44
C ILE A 225 -15.11 -8.93 -3.25
N VAL A 226 -15.71 -9.42 -4.33
CA VAL A 226 -16.87 -10.33 -4.28
C VAL A 226 -16.53 -11.62 -3.54
N TYR A 227 -15.34 -12.18 -3.73
CA TYR A 227 -14.88 -13.36 -2.99
C TYR A 227 -14.87 -13.10 -1.48
N LEU A 228 -14.26 -11.99 -1.03
CA LEU A 228 -14.20 -11.64 0.39
C LEU A 228 -15.58 -11.31 0.96
N VAL A 229 -16.44 -10.62 0.21
CA VAL A 229 -17.83 -10.37 0.60
C VAL A 229 -18.58 -11.68 0.81
N ASN A 230 -18.52 -12.61 -0.15
CA ASN A 230 -19.18 -13.91 -0.05
C ASN A 230 -18.64 -14.75 1.11
N LEU A 231 -17.33 -14.71 1.34
CA LEU A 231 -16.70 -15.36 2.49
C LEU A 231 -17.21 -14.81 3.82
N GLY A 232 -17.32 -13.47 3.93
CA GLY A 232 -17.86 -12.81 5.10
C GLY A 232 -19.33 -13.11 5.31
N MET A 233 -20.15 -13.05 4.25
CA MET A 233 -21.57 -13.39 4.33
C MET A 233 -21.82 -14.83 4.78
N LYS A 234 -20.98 -15.78 4.34
CA LYS A 234 -21.07 -17.19 4.75
C LYS A 234 -20.68 -17.43 6.21
N ASN A 235 -19.84 -16.56 6.77
CA ASN A 235 -19.21 -16.76 8.08
C ASN A 235 -19.52 -15.61 9.06
N ASP A 236 -20.68 -14.96 8.93
CA ASP A 236 -21.13 -13.88 9.81
C ASP A 236 -20.10 -12.76 10.03
N GLY A 237 -19.46 -12.33 8.94
CA GLY A 237 -18.41 -11.30 8.92
C GLY A 237 -16.98 -11.82 9.09
N ARG A 238 -16.79 -13.10 9.45
CA ARG A 238 -15.45 -13.67 9.61
C ARG A 238 -14.80 -13.99 8.25
N LEU A 239 -13.87 -13.14 7.85
CA LEU A 239 -13.09 -13.24 6.62
C LEU A 239 -11.92 -14.24 6.70
N ALA A 240 -12.21 -15.51 6.95
CA ALA A 240 -11.18 -16.55 7.00
C ALA A 240 -11.68 -17.88 6.46
N THR A 241 -10.83 -18.57 5.71
CA THR A 241 -11.07 -19.97 5.29
C THR A 241 -10.59 -20.98 6.31
N ALA A 242 -9.60 -20.63 7.14
CA ALA A 242 -9.18 -21.44 8.26
C ALA A 242 -10.31 -21.64 9.29
N ALA A 243 -10.32 -22.81 9.90
CA ALA A 243 -11.23 -23.12 11.00
C ALA A 243 -11.11 -22.09 12.14
N ALA A 244 -12.22 -21.76 12.81
CA ALA A 244 -12.24 -20.78 13.90
C ALA A 244 -11.36 -21.15 15.10
N LYS A 245 -10.97 -22.42 15.22
CA LYS A 245 -10.04 -22.90 16.25
C LYS A 245 -8.56 -22.84 15.81
N SER A 246 -8.28 -22.54 14.54
CA SER A 246 -6.92 -22.44 14.00
C SER A 246 -6.25 -21.13 14.43
N HIS A 247 -4.92 -21.13 14.53
CA HIS A 247 -4.15 -19.89 14.72
C HIS A 247 -4.23 -18.96 13.49
N HIS A 248 -4.47 -19.52 12.30
CA HIS A 248 -4.37 -18.79 11.03
C HIS A 248 -5.55 -17.85 10.75
N TRP A 249 -6.74 -18.11 11.32
CA TRP A 249 -7.92 -17.34 10.94
C TRP A 249 -7.83 -15.87 11.34
N VAL A 250 -7.13 -15.55 12.43
CA VAL A 250 -6.99 -14.15 12.88
C VAL A 250 -6.10 -13.35 11.93
N TYR A 251 -5.07 -13.97 11.36
CA TYR A 251 -4.28 -13.38 10.29
C TYR A 251 -5.12 -13.15 9.04
N GLU A 252 -5.79 -14.19 8.55
CA GLU A 252 -6.68 -14.07 7.39
C GLU A 252 -7.70 -12.96 7.59
N HIS A 253 -8.34 -12.94 8.76
CA HIS A 253 -9.36 -11.97 9.08
C HIS A 253 -8.80 -10.54 9.10
N GLY A 254 -7.71 -10.27 9.81
CA GLY A 254 -7.14 -8.92 9.87
C GLY A 254 -6.72 -8.38 8.50
N ILE A 255 -6.04 -9.22 7.71
CA ILE A 255 -5.56 -8.83 6.37
C ILE A 255 -6.74 -8.61 5.42
N ALA A 256 -7.73 -9.50 5.42
CA ALA A 256 -8.91 -9.36 4.57
C ALA A 256 -9.81 -8.19 5.00
N THR A 257 -9.95 -7.93 6.30
CA THR A 257 -10.69 -6.77 6.80
C THR A 257 -10.00 -5.46 6.40
N TYR A 258 -8.67 -5.41 6.44
CA TYR A 258 -7.92 -4.27 5.93
C TYR A 258 -8.24 -4.04 4.44
N ALA A 259 -8.14 -5.09 3.62
CA ALA A 259 -8.39 -5.01 2.19
C ALA A 259 -9.83 -4.59 1.84
N ILE A 260 -10.84 -5.18 2.49
CA ILE A 260 -12.25 -4.88 2.18
C ILE A 260 -12.65 -3.48 2.67
N ALA A 261 -12.03 -2.98 3.74
CA ALA A 261 -12.24 -1.61 4.21
C ALA A 261 -11.66 -0.59 3.22
N GLU A 262 -10.44 -0.79 2.71
CA GLU A 262 -9.90 0.07 1.64
C GLU A 262 -10.76 -0.02 0.37
N ALA A 263 -11.18 -1.22 -0.03
CA ALA A 263 -12.07 -1.42 -1.18
C ALA A 263 -13.40 -0.69 -1.01
N TYR A 264 -14.00 -0.73 0.19
CA TYR A 264 -15.24 0.01 0.48
C TYR A 264 -15.03 1.51 0.34
N THR A 265 -13.94 2.07 0.89
CA THR A 265 -13.63 3.49 0.74
C THR A 265 -13.51 3.88 -0.73
N PHE A 266 -12.80 3.11 -1.55
CA PHE A 266 -12.73 3.39 -2.99
C PHE A 266 -14.09 3.28 -3.67
N CYS A 267 -14.80 2.18 -3.48
CA CYS A 267 -16.08 1.95 -4.13
C CYS A 267 -17.09 3.04 -3.77
N ASN A 268 -17.24 3.34 -2.47
CA ASN A 268 -18.17 4.36 -1.99
C ASN A 268 -17.84 5.74 -2.57
N ASN A 269 -16.57 6.12 -2.58
CA ASN A 269 -16.15 7.45 -3.06
C ASN A 269 -16.19 7.57 -4.59
N LEU A 270 -16.14 6.44 -5.32
CA LEU A 270 -16.34 6.37 -6.77
C LEU A 270 -17.80 6.15 -7.19
N GLY A 271 -18.75 6.09 -6.24
CA GLY A 271 -20.15 5.82 -6.53
C GLY A 271 -20.44 4.37 -6.98
N LEU A 272 -19.52 3.45 -6.71
CA LEU A 272 -19.64 2.03 -7.04
C LEU A 272 -20.37 1.30 -5.92
N SER A 273 -21.53 0.72 -6.25
CA SER A 273 -22.31 -0.09 -5.34
C SER A 273 -22.04 -1.56 -5.55
N LEU A 274 -21.29 -2.17 -4.63
CA LEU A 274 -21.11 -3.62 -4.57
C LEU A 274 -21.99 -4.20 -3.45
N PRO A 275 -22.91 -5.15 -3.77
CA PRO A 275 -23.83 -5.72 -2.79
C PRO A 275 -23.10 -6.25 -1.55
N ASN A 276 -23.66 -5.97 -0.38
CA ASN A 276 -23.15 -6.39 0.93
C ASN A 276 -21.74 -5.90 1.31
N LEU A 277 -21.04 -5.12 0.48
CA LEU A 277 -19.67 -4.68 0.76
C LEU A 277 -19.59 -3.90 2.09
N GLY A 278 -20.44 -2.89 2.26
CA GLY A 278 -20.50 -2.10 3.50
C GLY A 278 -20.91 -2.95 4.72
N LYS A 279 -21.88 -3.85 4.54
CA LYS A 279 -22.36 -4.75 5.60
C LYS A 279 -21.24 -5.68 6.09
N VAL A 280 -20.56 -6.37 5.17
CA VAL A 280 -19.46 -7.29 5.52
C VAL A 280 -18.29 -6.53 6.12
N THR A 281 -17.96 -5.36 5.56
CA THR A 281 -16.92 -4.49 6.12
C THR A 281 -17.22 -4.12 7.57
N LYS A 282 -18.46 -3.69 7.87
CA LYS A 282 -18.91 -3.37 9.23
C LYS A 282 -18.79 -4.57 10.17
N LEU A 283 -19.32 -5.73 9.77
CA LEU A 283 -19.27 -6.95 10.60
C LEU A 283 -17.82 -7.38 10.87
N ALA A 284 -16.97 -7.33 9.85
CA ALA A 284 -15.57 -7.72 9.96
C ALA A 284 -14.77 -6.78 10.88
N GLY A 285 -14.97 -5.46 10.76
CA GLY A 285 -14.35 -4.50 11.68
C GLY A 285 -14.86 -4.65 13.12
N ASP A 286 -16.15 -4.93 13.32
CA ASP A 286 -16.72 -5.17 14.65
C ASP A 286 -16.12 -6.40 15.33
N ILE A 287 -15.82 -7.46 14.57
CA ILE A 287 -15.11 -8.65 15.08
C ILE A 287 -13.71 -8.28 15.59
N ILE A 288 -12.97 -7.42 14.88
CA ILE A 288 -11.64 -6.95 15.31
C ILE A 288 -11.73 -6.10 16.59
N ILE A 289 -12.66 -5.15 16.64
CA ILE A 289 -12.86 -4.28 17.81
C ILE A 289 -13.19 -5.12 19.05
N LYS A 290 -14.13 -6.06 18.92
CA LYS A 290 -14.54 -6.96 20.02
C LYS A 290 -13.45 -7.96 20.39
N GLY A 291 -12.58 -8.33 19.46
CA GLY A 291 -11.51 -9.29 19.65
C GLY A 291 -10.28 -8.77 20.40
N GLN A 292 -10.23 -7.47 20.73
CA GLN A 292 -9.11 -6.90 21.48
C GLN A 292 -9.12 -7.41 22.93
N GLY A 293 -7.98 -7.92 23.39
CA GLY A 293 -7.80 -8.34 24.78
C GLY A 293 -7.73 -7.16 25.75
N GLU A 294 -7.85 -7.44 27.05
CA GLU A 294 -7.78 -6.41 28.09
C GLU A 294 -6.44 -5.66 28.10
N SER A 295 -5.37 -6.34 27.68
CA SER A 295 -4.04 -5.78 27.50
C SER A 295 -3.96 -4.66 26.47
N GLY A 296 -4.92 -4.58 25.55
CA GLY A 296 -4.89 -3.76 24.34
C GLY A 296 -4.29 -4.45 23.11
N GLY A 297 -3.70 -5.64 23.26
CA GLY A 297 -3.22 -6.46 22.15
C GLY A 297 -4.27 -7.45 21.62
N TRP A 298 -3.93 -8.14 20.54
CA TRP A 298 -4.69 -9.27 20.01
C TRP A 298 -3.86 -10.54 20.09
N VAL A 299 -4.50 -11.67 20.30
CA VAL A 299 -3.87 -12.99 20.25
C VAL A 299 -4.65 -13.92 19.32
N TYR A 300 -4.07 -15.08 19.05
CA TYR A 300 -4.73 -16.12 18.26
C TYR A 300 -6.09 -16.51 18.83
N SER A 301 -7.02 -16.75 17.91
CA SER A 301 -8.42 -17.04 18.18
C SER A 301 -9.16 -15.99 19.03
N PHE A 302 -8.62 -14.76 19.16
CA PHE A 302 -9.14 -13.71 20.03
C PHE A 302 -9.46 -14.20 21.44
N LYS A 303 -8.59 -15.09 21.97
CA LYS A 303 -8.75 -15.60 23.33
C LYS A 303 -8.66 -14.43 24.33
N PRO A 304 -9.58 -14.33 25.31
CA PRO A 304 -9.44 -13.39 26.41
C PRO A 304 -8.09 -13.57 27.11
N THR A 305 -7.31 -12.51 27.19
CA THR A 305 -5.96 -12.55 27.76
C THR A 305 -5.47 -11.16 28.15
N ASN A 306 -4.55 -11.13 29.11
CA ASN A 306 -3.78 -9.95 29.52
C ASN A 306 -2.45 -9.82 28.75
N SER A 307 -2.30 -10.55 27.64
CA SER A 307 -1.15 -10.49 26.74
C SER A 307 -1.55 -10.04 25.32
N GLY A 308 -0.60 -10.01 24.41
CA GLY A 308 -0.79 -9.69 23.00
C GLY A 308 0.26 -10.39 22.15
N ASP A 309 -0.02 -10.55 20.87
CA ASP A 309 0.94 -11.00 19.86
C ASP A 309 0.99 -9.96 18.74
N ASN A 310 2.08 -9.20 18.71
CA ASN A 310 2.24 -8.07 17.81
C ASN A 310 2.25 -8.48 16.33
N SER A 311 2.68 -9.71 16.03
CA SER A 311 2.73 -10.18 14.64
C SER A 311 1.35 -10.24 13.99
N VAL A 312 0.32 -10.64 14.74
CA VAL A 312 -1.07 -10.59 14.29
C VAL A 312 -1.75 -9.26 14.63
N GLY A 313 -1.34 -8.63 15.74
CA GLY A 313 -1.88 -7.35 16.20
C GLY A 313 -1.68 -6.21 15.20
N PHE A 314 -0.54 -6.15 14.51
CA PHE A 314 -0.30 -5.10 13.52
C PHE A 314 -1.30 -5.13 12.35
N TRP A 315 -1.73 -6.32 11.90
CA TRP A 315 -2.79 -6.42 10.89
C TRP A 315 -4.13 -5.90 11.42
N GLN A 316 -4.45 -6.17 12.68
CA GLN A 316 -5.67 -5.65 13.31
C GLN A 316 -5.63 -4.13 13.43
N ILE A 317 -4.49 -3.56 13.84
CA ILE A 317 -4.31 -2.11 13.98
C ILE A 317 -4.44 -1.39 12.63
N GLN A 318 -3.86 -1.95 11.56
CA GLN A 318 -4.01 -1.42 10.20
C GLN A 318 -5.45 -1.52 9.72
N ALA A 319 -6.11 -2.66 9.94
CA ALA A 319 -7.51 -2.85 9.60
C ALA A 319 -8.43 -1.85 10.32
N LEU A 320 -8.20 -1.60 11.62
CA LEU A 320 -8.95 -0.58 12.38
C LEU A 320 -8.79 0.82 11.76
N LYS A 321 -7.58 1.17 11.31
CA LYS A 321 -7.34 2.46 10.66
C LYS A 321 -8.09 2.56 9.33
N ALA A 322 -8.06 1.50 8.51
CA ALA A 322 -8.83 1.45 7.27
C ALA A 322 -10.34 1.52 7.53
N CYS A 323 -10.85 0.76 8.52
CA CYS A 323 -12.25 0.84 8.96
C CYS A 323 -12.63 2.27 9.36
N LYS A 324 -11.76 3.00 10.05
CA LYS A 324 -12.01 4.41 10.41
C LYS A 324 -12.21 5.30 9.17
N HIS A 325 -11.50 5.03 8.07
CA HIS A 325 -11.65 5.79 6.82
C HIS A 325 -12.94 5.48 6.05
N THR A 326 -13.60 4.35 6.33
CA THR A 326 -14.86 3.98 5.65
C THR A 326 -16.05 4.84 6.05
N LYS A 327 -16.01 5.49 7.23
CA LYS A 327 -17.14 6.20 7.84
C LYS A 327 -18.40 5.34 8.06
N LEU A 328 -18.23 4.02 8.11
CA LEU A 328 -19.26 3.07 8.58
C LEU A 328 -19.38 3.02 10.12
N TRP A 329 -18.46 3.69 10.82
CA TRP A 329 -18.42 3.85 12.27
C TRP A 329 -18.23 5.33 12.60
N GLU A 330 -18.58 5.69 13.82
CA GLU A 330 -18.24 7.00 14.36
C GLU A 330 -16.78 7.03 14.82
N ASP A 331 -16.14 8.19 14.74
CA ASP A 331 -14.73 8.36 15.13
C ASP A 331 -14.47 7.92 16.60
N LYS A 332 -15.47 8.09 17.48
CA LYS A 332 -15.42 7.68 18.90
C LYS A 332 -15.29 6.16 19.10
N ASP A 333 -15.77 5.36 18.15
CA ASP A 333 -15.75 3.89 18.25
C ASP A 333 -14.31 3.35 18.23
N PHE A 334 -13.40 4.10 17.63
CA PHE A 334 -11.98 3.73 17.56
C PHE A 334 -11.15 4.27 18.72
N LYS A 335 -11.65 5.25 19.49
CA LYS A 335 -10.86 5.97 20.50
C LYS A 335 -10.27 5.04 21.56
N THR A 336 -11.09 4.16 22.14
CA THR A 336 -10.65 3.25 23.20
C THR A 336 -9.75 2.14 22.65
N VAL A 337 -10.15 1.49 21.55
CA VAL A 337 -9.42 0.35 20.98
C VAL A 337 -8.03 0.77 20.47
N SER A 338 -7.91 1.92 19.79
CA SER A 338 -6.62 2.43 19.32
C SER A 338 -5.71 2.86 20.46
N ARG A 339 -6.24 3.61 21.44
CA ARG A 339 -5.46 4.01 22.63
C ARG A 339 -4.89 2.81 23.37
N LYS A 340 -5.72 1.79 23.66
CA LYS A 340 -5.27 0.56 24.32
C LYS A 340 -4.20 -0.18 23.51
N ALA A 341 -4.33 -0.21 22.18
CA ALA A 341 -3.32 -0.81 21.31
C ALA A 341 -1.98 -0.07 21.40
N LEU A 342 -1.97 1.26 21.41
CA LEU A 342 -0.74 2.04 21.55
C LEU A 342 -0.12 1.92 22.96
N GLU A 343 -0.95 1.88 24.01
CA GLU A 343 -0.50 1.63 25.39
C GLU A 343 0.12 0.23 25.54
N TRP A 344 -0.42 -0.78 24.84
CA TRP A 344 0.20 -2.11 24.75
C TRP A 344 1.57 -2.04 24.11
N LEU A 345 1.69 -1.37 22.96
CA LEU A 345 2.96 -1.24 22.25
C LEU A 345 4.02 -0.45 23.04
N ASP A 346 3.61 0.61 23.75
CA ASP A 346 4.49 1.37 24.63
C ASP A 346 5.06 0.50 25.75
N ARG A 347 4.20 -0.31 26.38
CA ARG A 347 4.59 -1.22 27.47
C ARG A 347 5.53 -2.34 27.03
N VAL A 348 5.38 -2.86 25.81
CA VAL A 348 6.22 -3.96 25.30
C VAL A 348 7.43 -3.50 24.48
N GLN A 349 7.58 -2.19 24.25
CA GLN A 349 8.76 -1.65 23.60
C GLN A 349 9.95 -1.74 24.55
N GLY A 350 11.02 -2.39 24.10
CA GLY A 350 12.27 -2.46 24.85
C GLY A 350 12.94 -1.09 24.99
N ALA A 351 13.77 -0.92 26.02
CA ALA A 351 14.48 0.35 26.27
C ALA A 351 15.32 0.83 25.06
N ASN A 352 15.80 -0.12 24.24
CA ASN A 352 16.53 0.11 22.99
C ASN A 352 15.66 0.55 21.79
N GLY A 353 14.34 0.60 21.94
CA GLY A 353 13.38 0.93 20.88
C GLY A 353 12.78 -0.26 20.12
N SER A 354 13.22 -1.49 20.42
CA SER A 354 12.75 -2.70 19.74
C SER A 354 11.33 -3.08 20.14
N ILE A 355 10.54 -3.57 19.20
CA ILE A 355 9.21 -4.15 19.46
C ILE A 355 9.21 -5.57 18.91
N GLY A 356 9.11 -6.55 19.82
CA GLY A 356 9.06 -7.98 19.52
C GLY A 356 7.64 -8.52 19.37
N TYR A 357 7.49 -9.84 19.40
CA TYR A 357 6.18 -10.52 19.34
C TYR A 357 5.32 -10.24 20.56
N ARG A 358 5.94 -10.22 21.75
CA ARG A 358 5.30 -9.93 23.04
C ARG A 358 6.20 -9.00 23.84
N ASN A 359 6.19 -9.11 25.17
CA ASN A 359 7.19 -8.51 26.03
C ASN A 359 8.53 -9.26 25.90
N SER A 360 9.32 -8.92 24.89
CA SER A 360 10.66 -9.46 24.65
C SER A 360 11.67 -8.31 24.51
N PRO A 361 11.93 -7.54 25.59
CA PRO A 361 12.81 -6.39 25.53
C PRO A 361 14.28 -6.84 25.48
N GLY A 362 15.03 -6.42 24.46
CA GLY A 362 16.50 -6.55 24.46
C GLY A 362 17.14 -6.85 23.10
N GLU A 363 16.47 -7.64 22.26
CA GLU A 363 16.98 -8.00 20.92
C GLU A 363 16.39 -7.11 19.84
N PHE A 364 17.08 -6.95 18.70
CA PHE A 364 16.50 -6.31 17.53
C PHE A 364 15.51 -7.28 16.87
N HIS A 365 14.24 -6.90 16.86
CA HIS A 365 13.19 -7.71 16.24
C HIS A 365 12.73 -7.08 14.93
N GLY A 366 12.57 -7.90 13.89
CA GLY A 366 12.03 -7.44 12.59
C GLY A 366 10.59 -6.91 12.66
N LEU A 367 9.88 -7.17 13.77
CA LEU A 367 8.56 -6.60 14.05
C LEU A 367 8.61 -5.12 14.47
N THR A 368 9.80 -4.55 14.72
CA THR A 368 9.94 -3.17 15.18
C THR A 368 9.19 -2.20 14.27
N GLY A 369 9.35 -2.31 12.95
CA GLY A 369 8.65 -1.45 11.99
C GLY A 369 7.13 -1.42 12.15
N GLY A 370 6.50 -2.56 12.43
CA GLY A 370 5.05 -2.64 12.55
C GLY A 370 4.51 -1.89 13.78
N GLY A 371 5.30 -1.89 14.86
CA GLY A 371 4.96 -1.11 16.06
C GLY A 371 5.13 0.39 15.84
N LEU A 372 6.19 0.82 15.14
CA LEU A 372 6.37 2.23 14.79
C LEU A 372 5.26 2.72 13.86
N LEU A 373 4.90 1.90 12.87
CA LEU A 373 3.82 2.18 11.95
C LEU A 373 2.49 2.35 12.69
N ALA A 374 2.20 1.50 13.67
CA ALA A 374 1.01 1.65 14.52
C ALA A 374 0.97 3.01 15.23
N PHE A 375 2.08 3.46 15.83
CA PHE A 375 2.14 4.81 16.41
C PHE A 375 1.93 5.90 15.35
N GLN A 376 2.57 5.79 14.18
CA GLN A 376 2.44 6.77 13.10
C GLN A 376 0.99 6.89 12.57
N MET A 377 0.33 5.77 12.29
CA MET A 377 -1.03 5.74 11.74
C MET A 377 -2.08 6.32 12.70
N TRP A 378 -1.79 6.30 14.00
CA TRP A 378 -2.70 6.76 15.06
C TRP A 378 -2.22 8.06 15.74
N GLY A 379 -1.53 8.92 15.00
CA GLY A 379 -1.25 10.30 15.40
C GLY A 379 -0.05 10.47 16.35
N GLN A 380 0.75 9.43 16.56
CA GLN A 380 1.93 9.44 17.43
C GLN A 380 3.24 9.28 16.66
N GLY A 381 3.27 9.72 15.39
CA GLY A 381 4.43 9.60 14.51
C GLY A 381 5.69 10.32 14.99
N ARG A 382 5.53 11.35 15.83
CA ARG A 382 6.64 12.10 16.44
C ARG A 382 6.90 11.70 17.90
N SER A 383 6.40 10.55 18.35
CA SER A 383 6.63 10.07 19.71
C SER A 383 8.09 9.66 19.94
N LYS A 384 8.50 9.62 21.22
CA LYS A 384 9.80 9.05 21.62
C LYS A 384 9.96 7.59 21.18
N ASN A 385 8.84 6.85 21.12
CA ASN A 385 8.80 5.44 20.75
C ASN A 385 9.18 5.25 19.29
N VAL A 386 8.64 6.09 18.40
CA VAL A 386 8.99 6.10 16.97
C VAL A 386 10.47 6.45 16.79
N ARG A 387 10.95 7.56 17.38
CA ARG A 387 12.36 7.98 17.25
C ARG A 387 13.35 6.89 17.67
N LYS A 388 13.10 6.20 18.80
CA LYS A 388 13.96 5.12 19.28
C LYS A 388 13.97 3.94 18.30
N GLY A 389 12.81 3.52 17.81
CA GLY A 389 12.72 2.42 16.85
C GLY A 389 13.37 2.74 15.50
N ILE A 390 13.17 3.95 14.97
CA ILE A 390 13.81 4.40 13.71
C ILE A 390 15.34 4.38 13.85
N LYS A 391 15.88 4.89 14.97
CA LYS A 391 17.32 4.82 15.25
C LYS A 391 17.82 3.38 15.32
N LEU A 392 17.04 2.47 15.91
CA LEU A 392 17.39 1.06 16.00
C LEU A 392 17.39 0.39 14.62
N ILE A 393 16.34 0.59 13.80
CA ILE A 393 16.26 0.08 12.42
C ILE A 393 17.44 0.60 11.60
N SER A 394 17.70 1.92 11.63
CA SER A 394 18.81 2.54 10.90
C SER A 394 20.18 1.95 11.26
N LYS A 395 20.35 1.46 12.49
CA LYS A 395 21.60 0.87 12.97
C LYS A 395 21.73 -0.63 12.67
N LYS A 396 20.61 -1.36 12.55
CA LYS A 396 20.58 -2.82 12.63
C LYS A 396 19.97 -3.52 11.42
N ALA A 397 19.10 -2.85 10.67
CA ALA A 397 18.50 -3.43 9.47
C ALA A 397 19.57 -3.65 8.39
N THR A 398 19.46 -4.78 7.70
CA THR A 398 20.26 -5.16 6.54
C THR A 398 19.33 -5.77 5.51
N PHE A 399 19.69 -5.71 4.22
CA PHE A 399 18.83 -6.19 3.13
C PHE A 399 19.63 -7.00 2.10
N ASP A 400 20.17 -8.12 2.55
CA ASP A 400 20.74 -9.13 1.66
C ASP A 400 19.65 -10.12 1.24
N TRP A 401 19.49 -10.30 -0.08
CA TRP A 401 18.32 -10.93 -0.69
C TRP A 401 17.96 -12.30 -0.11
N ASP A 402 18.95 -13.17 0.07
CA ASP A 402 18.71 -14.55 0.47
C ASP A 402 18.90 -14.79 1.98
N THR A 403 19.46 -13.82 2.72
CA THR A 403 19.76 -14.00 4.16
C THR A 403 18.95 -13.11 5.08
N THR A 404 18.79 -11.83 4.76
CA THR A 404 18.23 -10.82 5.70
C THR A 404 17.02 -10.06 5.15
N ALA A 405 16.77 -10.11 3.84
CA ALA A 405 15.61 -9.49 3.18
C ALA A 405 14.28 -10.23 3.45
N ASN A 406 13.90 -10.37 4.72
CA ASN A 406 12.60 -10.93 5.09
C ASN A 406 11.49 -9.91 4.76
N LEU A 407 10.81 -10.12 3.63
CA LEU A 407 9.88 -9.15 3.04
C LEU A 407 8.72 -8.79 4.00
N TYR A 408 8.31 -9.71 4.88
CA TYR A 408 7.28 -9.43 5.88
C TYR A 408 7.69 -8.33 6.86
N TYR A 409 8.95 -8.36 7.32
CA TYR A 409 9.48 -7.33 8.22
C TYR A 409 9.86 -6.06 7.46
N HIS A 410 10.44 -6.21 6.28
CA HIS A 410 10.90 -5.08 5.49
C HIS A 410 9.76 -4.26 4.89
N TYR A 411 8.60 -4.84 4.63
CA TYR A 411 7.36 -4.09 4.37
C TYR A 411 7.08 -3.05 5.46
N TYR A 412 7.01 -3.49 6.71
CA TYR A 412 6.75 -2.59 7.83
C TYR A 412 7.85 -1.56 8.04
N HIS A 413 9.11 -1.98 7.89
CA HIS A 413 10.24 -1.07 7.99
C HIS A 413 10.20 -0.01 6.88
N ALA A 414 9.99 -0.38 5.61
CA ALA A 414 9.92 0.55 4.49
C ALA A 414 8.86 1.61 4.74
N GLN A 415 7.64 1.19 5.13
CA GLN A 415 6.56 2.13 5.43
C GLN A 415 6.86 3.01 6.65
N ALA A 416 7.41 2.45 7.72
CA ALA A 416 7.75 3.25 8.91
C ALA A 416 8.87 4.27 8.63
N MET A 417 9.86 3.89 7.82
CA MET A 417 11.01 4.72 7.48
C MET A 417 10.62 5.85 6.52
N ILE A 418 9.81 5.59 5.47
CA ILE A 418 9.34 6.67 4.59
C ILE A 418 8.41 7.65 5.30
N ASN A 419 7.51 7.16 6.19
CA ASN A 419 6.67 8.01 7.01
C ASN A 419 7.47 8.94 7.94
N TYR A 420 8.66 8.49 8.37
CA TYR A 420 9.59 9.30 9.15
C TYR A 420 10.37 10.29 8.26
N GLY A 421 10.73 9.87 7.05
CA GLY A 421 11.41 10.69 6.04
C GLY A 421 12.87 10.98 6.38
N GLY A 422 13.40 12.03 5.75
CA GLY A 422 14.74 12.54 6.02
C GLY A 422 15.88 11.60 5.62
N LYS A 423 17.03 11.76 6.28
CA LYS A 423 18.25 10.97 6.00
C LYS A 423 18.06 9.49 6.34
N GLU A 424 17.21 9.19 7.32
CA GLU A 424 16.88 7.83 7.75
C GLU A 424 16.15 7.08 6.62
N TRP A 425 15.14 7.70 6.01
CA TRP A 425 14.50 7.13 4.82
C TRP A 425 15.49 6.97 3.67
N LYS A 426 16.26 8.01 3.34
CA LYS A 426 17.23 7.97 2.23
C LYS A 426 18.18 6.78 2.34
N ALA A 427 18.80 6.59 3.50
CA ALA A 427 19.72 5.48 3.74
C ALA A 427 19.01 4.11 3.69
N TYR A 428 17.79 4.02 4.21
CA TYR A 428 17.01 2.78 4.15
C TYR A 428 16.61 2.43 2.71
N ASN A 429 16.15 3.42 1.94
CA ASN A 429 15.76 3.30 0.55
C ASN A 429 16.93 2.83 -0.34
N GLU A 430 18.10 3.45 -0.19
CA GLU A 430 19.33 3.03 -0.87
C GLU A 430 19.73 1.58 -0.54
N MET A 431 19.43 1.11 0.67
CA MET A 431 19.73 -0.27 1.08
C MET A 431 18.83 -1.31 0.39
N PHE A 432 17.54 -1.05 0.19
CA PHE A 432 16.60 -2.09 -0.28
C PHE A 432 16.18 -1.97 -1.75
N ARG A 433 16.03 -0.76 -2.30
CA ARG A 433 15.32 -0.52 -3.58
C ARG A 433 15.93 -1.33 -4.72
N ASP A 434 17.22 -1.13 -4.99
CA ASP A 434 17.89 -1.73 -6.15
C ASP A 434 18.08 -3.25 -5.97
N VAL A 435 18.25 -3.71 -4.72
CA VAL A 435 18.30 -5.14 -4.42
C VAL A 435 16.93 -5.79 -4.68
N LEU A 436 15.84 -5.13 -4.29
CA LEU A 436 14.49 -5.63 -4.53
C LEU A 436 14.19 -5.67 -6.03
N LEU A 437 14.49 -4.60 -6.77
CA LEU A 437 14.30 -4.53 -8.23
C LEU A 437 15.09 -5.60 -8.97
N LYS A 438 16.38 -5.76 -8.64
CA LYS A 438 17.27 -6.74 -9.28
C LYS A 438 16.79 -8.18 -9.12
N ASN A 439 16.04 -8.49 -8.06
CA ASN A 439 15.59 -9.84 -7.77
C ASN A 439 14.10 -10.08 -8.10
N GLN A 440 13.48 -9.20 -8.89
CA GLN A 440 12.19 -9.52 -9.51
C GLN A 440 12.40 -10.56 -10.61
N ASN A 441 11.59 -11.60 -10.61
CA ASN A 441 11.57 -12.58 -11.69
C ASN A 441 10.95 -11.98 -12.96
N GLU A 442 11.24 -12.57 -14.12
CA GLU A 442 10.69 -12.11 -15.41
C GLU A 442 9.16 -12.06 -15.45
N ASP A 443 8.50 -12.96 -14.71
CA ASP A 443 7.03 -13.02 -14.60
C ASP A 443 6.44 -11.97 -13.65
N GLY A 444 7.27 -11.14 -13.00
CA GLY A 444 6.85 -10.10 -12.07
C GLY A 444 6.85 -10.50 -10.59
N THR A 445 7.20 -11.75 -10.27
CA THR A 445 7.17 -12.26 -8.89
C THR A 445 8.46 -12.00 -8.11
N TRP A 446 8.37 -12.16 -6.79
CA TRP A 446 9.53 -12.24 -5.92
C TRP A 446 9.51 -13.52 -5.08
N GLN A 447 10.67 -14.15 -4.96
CA GLN A 447 10.87 -15.28 -4.07
C GLN A 447 12.30 -15.32 -3.51
N ASN A 448 12.44 -15.35 -2.20
CA ASN A 448 13.73 -15.49 -1.53
C ASN A 448 13.72 -16.49 -0.37
N LYS A 449 14.92 -16.87 0.10
CA LYS A 449 15.11 -17.76 1.24
C LYS A 449 14.97 -17.05 2.59
N ALA A 450 15.15 -15.73 2.63
CA ALA A 450 15.05 -14.93 3.85
C ALA A 450 13.62 -14.83 4.41
N SER A 451 12.60 -14.89 3.53
CA SER A 451 11.18 -14.74 3.85
C SER A 451 10.56 -16.03 4.39
N LYS A 452 11.07 -16.50 5.53
CA LYS A 452 10.65 -17.74 6.20
C LYS A 452 9.16 -17.80 6.54
N HIS A 453 8.49 -16.64 6.66
CA HIS A 453 7.08 -16.51 7.04
C HIS A 453 6.12 -16.37 5.85
N SER A 454 6.65 -16.28 4.63
CA SER A 454 5.87 -16.05 3.41
C SER A 454 6.06 -17.20 2.44
N LYS A 455 5.64 -18.41 2.85
CA LYS A 455 5.69 -19.58 1.96
C LYS A 455 4.60 -19.48 0.91
N GLY A 456 4.99 -19.39 -0.36
CA GLY A 456 4.09 -19.22 -1.51
C GLY A 456 4.29 -17.88 -2.21
N GLY A 457 4.36 -17.90 -3.55
CA GLY A 457 4.74 -16.73 -4.36
C GLY A 457 3.84 -15.51 -4.19
N VAL A 458 2.55 -15.69 -3.87
CA VAL A 458 1.59 -14.58 -3.72
C VAL A 458 1.97 -13.64 -2.59
N MET A 459 2.22 -14.15 -1.38
CA MET A 459 2.50 -13.29 -0.22
C MET A 459 3.82 -12.53 -0.41
N GLN A 460 4.88 -13.19 -0.87
CA GLN A 460 6.17 -12.54 -1.10
C GLN A 460 6.06 -11.47 -2.19
N THR A 461 5.37 -11.78 -3.28
CA THR A 461 5.15 -10.83 -4.37
C THR A 461 4.38 -9.62 -3.86
N CYS A 462 3.25 -9.80 -3.18
CA CYS A 462 2.48 -8.68 -2.61
C CYS A 462 3.31 -7.84 -1.62
N LEU A 463 4.09 -8.46 -0.72
CA LEU A 463 4.90 -7.72 0.25
C LEU A 463 6.01 -6.89 -0.43
N ALA A 464 6.65 -7.46 -1.47
CA ALA A 464 7.59 -6.72 -2.30
C ALA A 464 6.90 -5.57 -3.05
N THR A 465 5.72 -5.80 -3.62
CA THR A 465 4.90 -4.76 -4.25
C THR A 465 4.56 -3.66 -3.25
N PHE A 466 4.15 -3.99 -2.02
CA PHE A 466 3.84 -3.00 -0.98
C PHE A 466 5.05 -2.13 -0.65
N MET A 467 6.26 -2.72 -0.60
CA MET A 467 7.50 -1.97 -0.39
C MET A 467 7.78 -0.96 -1.51
N LEU A 468 7.36 -1.25 -2.75
CA LEU A 468 7.44 -0.33 -3.89
C LEU A 468 6.25 0.63 -3.99
N GLU A 469 5.13 0.31 -3.36
CA GLU A 469 3.98 1.20 -3.28
C GLU A 469 4.14 2.28 -2.21
N VAL A 470 5.02 2.10 -1.21
CA VAL A 470 5.13 3.04 -0.09
C VAL A 470 5.43 4.48 -0.51
N TYR A 471 6.06 4.67 -1.68
CA TYR A 471 6.41 5.99 -2.22
C TYR A 471 5.20 6.87 -2.53
N TYR A 472 4.05 6.27 -2.86
CA TYR A 472 2.82 6.99 -3.22
C TYR A 472 1.59 6.57 -2.42
N ARG A 473 1.61 5.40 -1.78
CA ARG A 473 0.43 4.81 -1.12
C ARG A 473 0.01 5.55 0.14
N PHE A 474 0.96 6.13 0.87
CA PHE A 474 0.70 6.82 2.12
C PHE A 474 1.38 8.19 2.11
N LEU A 475 0.62 9.23 2.47
CA LEU A 475 1.17 10.57 2.65
C LEU A 475 2.23 10.56 3.76
N PRO A 476 3.49 10.96 3.48
CA PRO A 476 4.50 11.14 4.52
C PRO A 476 4.02 12.20 5.53
N ALA A 477 4.32 11.99 6.82
CA ALA A 477 3.98 12.96 7.88
C ALA A 477 4.80 14.26 7.79
N THR A 478 5.70 14.38 6.81
CA THR A 478 6.50 15.57 6.55
C THR A 478 6.07 16.15 5.21
N GLY A 479 5.26 17.21 5.26
CA GLY A 479 5.11 18.07 4.10
C GLY A 479 6.47 18.64 3.76
N SER A 480 7.07 18.19 2.66
CA SER A 480 8.17 18.92 2.06
C SER A 480 7.58 20.25 1.59
N LYS A 481 7.80 21.31 2.37
CA LYS A 481 7.82 22.64 1.79
C LYS A 481 9.02 22.63 0.85
N THR A 482 8.76 22.44 -0.44
CA THR A 482 9.68 22.83 -1.50
C THR A 482 10.04 24.29 -1.24
N LYS A 483 11.33 24.54 -1.02
CA LYS A 483 11.89 25.88 -1.04
C LYS A 483 12.15 26.27 -2.49
#